data_AF-A0A453Q9N6-F1
#
_entry.id   AF-A0A453Q9N6-F1
#
_cell.length_a   1.000
_cell.length_b   1.000
_cell.length_c   1.000
_cell.angle_alpha   90.00
_cell.angle_beta   90.00
_cell.angle_gamma   90.00
#
_symmetry.space_group_name_H-M   'P 1'
#
loop_
_entity.id
_entity.type
_entity.pdbx_description
1 polymer ?
#
loop_
_entity_poly.entity_id
_entity_poly.type
_entity_poly.pdbx_seq_one_letter_code
_entity_poly.pdbx_strand_id
1 'polypeptide(L)'
;QGLPICTNTSLGASLLKCLISFFYICLERYSVVSLLLFCVLQGMHFCLVTIISRIFKDCRNNTVQLPLYGEVLTLSLGVVPFCTVFAILWAAYRHSSFAWIGQDILGICTMINTLQTERLPNIRVASVLLSAAFVYDIFWVFISPLVFHESVMIAVASGGVSGEAIPMLLRIPHFFDPLGGYAILCFGDIIYPGQLIAFSYRFDRAGKKGILNGYFLWLTVGYVVGLFLTYLVFFLMDGHGQPALMYLVPCTLGLIVVLGWIRGELPHLWNYGRRPENLVGEV
;
A
#
# COMPACT_ATOMS: atom_id res chain seq x y z
N GLN A 1 -3.21 36.20 7.68
CA GLN A 1 -2.61 35.31 8.70
C GLN A 1 -2.60 33.90 8.14
N GLY A 2 -1.67 33.65 7.21
CA GLY A 2 -1.39 32.32 6.67
C GLY A 2 -0.10 31.84 7.28
N LEU A 3 -0.13 30.69 7.97
CA LEU A 3 1.10 29.99 8.32
C LEU A 3 1.58 29.26 7.05
N PRO A 4 2.82 29.49 6.60
CA PRO A 4 3.34 28.83 5.42
C PRO A 4 3.63 27.37 5.76
N ILE A 5 2.77 26.47 5.31
CA ILE A 5 3.11 25.05 5.15
C ILE A 5 3.90 24.98 3.85
N CYS A 6 5.14 25.46 3.88
CA CYS A 6 6.07 25.35 2.77
C CYS A 6 7.37 24.68 3.25
N THR A 7 7.68 23.59 2.54
CA THR A 7 9.01 23.32 1.99
C THR A 7 10.11 22.71 2.87
N ASN A 8 9.82 21.94 3.92
CA ASN A 8 10.84 21.07 4.56
C ASN A 8 10.52 19.56 4.56
N THR A 9 9.33 19.14 4.17
CA THR A 9 9.00 17.72 3.92
C THR A 9 9.39 17.25 2.51
N SER A 10 9.69 18.16 1.58
CA SER A 10 10.12 17.81 0.22
C SER A 10 11.62 17.53 0.13
N LEU A 11 12.48 18.20 0.91
CA LEU A 11 13.93 18.02 0.81
C LEU A 11 14.38 16.67 1.39
N GLY A 12 13.87 16.29 2.57
CA GLY A 12 14.14 14.97 3.16
C GLY A 12 13.58 13.82 2.31
N ALA A 13 12.37 13.97 1.76
CA ALA A 13 11.79 12.98 0.87
C ALA A 13 12.47 12.93 -0.51
N SER A 14 13.03 14.04 -1.01
CA SER A 14 13.74 14.09 -2.30
C SER A 14 15.19 13.64 -2.18
N LEU A 15 15.86 13.94 -1.06
CA LEU A 15 17.20 13.42 -0.75
C LEU A 15 17.15 11.92 -0.52
N LEU A 16 16.12 11.42 0.15
CA LEU A 16 15.87 9.99 0.33
C LEU A 16 15.56 9.30 -1.00
N LYS A 17 14.74 9.91 -1.88
CA LYS A 17 14.49 9.41 -3.24
C LYS A 17 15.72 9.45 -4.13
N CYS A 18 16.57 10.48 -4.03
CA CYS A 18 17.86 10.55 -4.71
C CYS A 18 18.86 9.51 -4.17
N LEU A 19 18.89 9.27 -2.86
CA LEU A 19 19.74 8.24 -2.25
C LEU A 19 19.27 6.83 -2.65
N ILE A 20 17.95 6.61 -2.74
CA ILE A 20 17.32 5.38 -3.24
C ILE A 20 17.66 5.18 -4.71
N SER A 21 17.58 6.21 -5.56
CA SER A 21 17.96 6.14 -6.98
C SER A 21 19.46 5.89 -7.17
N PHE A 22 20.31 6.52 -6.34
CA PHE A 22 21.76 6.32 -6.34
C PHE A 22 22.17 4.92 -5.83
N PHE A 23 21.45 4.36 -4.85
CA PHE A 23 21.64 2.98 -4.37
C PHE A 23 21.05 1.92 -5.33
N TYR A 24 19.97 2.24 -6.04
CA TYR A 24 19.30 1.37 -7.01
C TYR A 24 20.22 0.98 -8.19
N ILE A 25 21.20 1.84 -8.51
CA ILE A 25 22.20 1.60 -9.57
C ILE A 25 23.36 0.70 -9.09
N CYS A 26 23.57 0.51 -7.78
CA CYS A 26 24.85 -0.03 -7.27
C CYS A 26 24.90 -1.52 -6.88
N LEU A 27 23.82 -2.28 -6.63
CA LEU A 27 23.97 -3.68 -6.15
C LEU A 27 22.85 -4.65 -6.58
N GLU A 28 23.15 -5.49 -7.58
CA GLU A 28 22.21 -6.40 -8.25
C GLU A 28 21.86 -7.71 -7.49
N ARG A 29 22.32 -7.90 -6.23
CA ARG A 29 22.04 -9.16 -5.48
C ARG A 29 21.74 -9.04 -3.98
N TYR A 30 22.03 -7.89 -3.36
CA TYR A 30 21.69 -7.57 -1.96
C TYR A 30 20.45 -6.63 -1.84
N SER A 31 19.78 -6.33 -2.96
CA SER A 31 18.82 -5.23 -3.07
C SER A 31 17.46 -5.52 -2.44
N VAL A 32 16.91 -6.74 -2.54
CA VAL A 32 15.53 -7.00 -2.12
C VAL A 32 15.36 -6.95 -0.61
N VAL A 33 16.26 -7.57 0.15
CA VAL A 33 16.21 -7.58 1.63
C VAL A 33 16.47 -6.18 2.20
N SER A 34 17.41 -5.44 1.61
CA SER A 34 17.74 -4.07 2.05
C SER A 34 16.63 -3.06 1.70
N LEU A 35 16.01 -3.19 0.52
CA LEU A 35 14.85 -2.39 0.11
C LEU A 35 13.64 -2.69 1.01
N LEU A 36 13.39 -3.97 1.31
CA LEU A 36 12.34 -4.39 2.23
C LEU A 36 12.56 -3.77 3.61
N LEU A 37 13.78 -3.91 4.16
CA LEU A 37 14.14 -3.34 5.46
C LEU A 37 13.95 -1.81 5.47
N PHE A 38 14.29 -1.14 4.38
CA PHE A 38 14.12 0.30 4.24
C PHE A 38 12.64 0.72 4.16
N CYS A 39 11.83 0.03 3.36
CA CYS A 39 10.38 0.25 3.29
C CYS A 39 9.71 0.03 4.65
N VAL A 40 10.15 -0.98 5.38
CA VAL A 40 9.71 -1.34 6.72
C VAL A 40 10.05 -0.23 7.73
N LEU A 41 11.29 0.27 7.70
CA LEU A 41 11.73 1.37 8.56
C LEU A 41 10.96 2.67 8.29
N GLN A 42 10.78 3.00 7.01
CA GLN A 42 10.01 4.15 6.56
C GLN A 42 8.55 4.06 7.02
N GLY A 43 7.93 2.88 6.84
CA GLY A 43 6.54 2.65 7.22
C GLY A 43 6.31 2.75 8.72
N MET A 44 7.18 2.12 9.52
CA MET A 44 7.12 2.20 10.97
C MET A 44 7.35 3.61 11.50
N HIS A 45 8.35 4.32 10.97
CA HIS A 45 8.64 5.70 11.35
C HIS A 45 7.43 6.60 11.10
N PHE A 46 6.84 6.52 9.90
CA PHE A 46 5.66 7.30 9.57
C PHE A 46 4.47 6.99 10.50
N CYS A 47 4.19 5.70 10.74
CA CYS A 47 3.09 5.27 11.60
C CYS A 47 3.28 5.73 13.04
N LEU A 48 4.47 5.52 13.62
CA LEU A 48 4.78 5.90 14.99
C LEU A 48 4.76 7.41 15.17
N VAL A 49 5.35 8.20 14.26
CA VAL A 49 5.28 9.66 14.32
C VAL A 49 3.82 10.13 14.26
N THR A 50 3.00 9.53 13.41
CA THR A 50 1.56 9.86 13.30
C THR A 50 0.78 9.53 14.57
N ILE A 51 1.02 8.35 15.16
CA ILE A 51 0.35 7.91 16.41
C ILE A 51 0.81 8.76 17.59
N ILE A 52 2.12 8.94 17.77
CA ILE A 52 2.71 9.70 18.87
C ILE A 52 2.29 11.17 18.80
N SER A 53 2.24 11.76 17.60
CA SER A 53 1.74 13.13 17.42
C SER A 53 0.25 13.27 17.74
N ARG A 54 -0.54 12.20 17.58
CA ARG A 54 -1.97 12.19 17.93
C ARG A 54 -2.20 12.01 19.43
N ILE A 55 -1.35 11.25 20.11
CA ILE A 55 -1.39 11.02 21.56
C ILE A 55 -0.85 12.24 22.32
N PHE A 56 0.31 12.75 21.91
CA PHE A 56 0.98 13.89 22.53
C PHE A 56 0.81 15.15 21.67
N LYS A 57 -0.33 15.83 21.83
CA LYS A 57 -0.61 17.10 21.13
C LYS A 57 0.42 18.19 21.43
N ASP A 58 0.99 18.18 22.62
CA ASP A 58 1.93 19.21 23.11
C ASP A 58 3.35 19.06 22.53
N CYS A 59 3.81 17.84 22.22
CA CYS A 59 5.13 17.61 21.63
C CYS A 59 5.22 17.92 20.12
N ARG A 60 4.12 18.37 19.51
CA ARG A 60 4.01 18.62 18.06
C ARG A 60 4.81 19.85 17.60
N ASN A 61 5.08 20.80 18.49
CA ASN A 61 5.70 22.09 18.14
C ASN A 61 7.17 22.23 18.58
N ASN A 62 7.77 21.22 19.20
CA ASN A 62 9.18 21.27 19.59
C ASN A 62 10.05 20.87 18.39
N THR A 63 10.58 21.87 17.69
CA THR A 63 11.60 21.71 16.64
C THR A 63 12.98 21.90 17.24
N VAL A 64 13.91 21.01 16.89
CA VAL A 64 15.33 21.12 17.27
C VAL A 64 16.11 21.39 15.99
N GLN A 65 16.93 22.44 16.00
CA GLN A 65 17.80 22.77 14.89
C GLN A 65 19.06 21.91 14.98
N LEU A 66 19.25 21.03 14.00
CA LEU A 66 20.49 20.27 13.83
C LEU A 66 21.40 21.00 12.84
N PRO A 67 22.70 21.19 13.17
CA PRO A 67 23.63 22.01 12.38
C PRO A 67 23.90 21.48 10.96
N LEU A 68 23.44 20.28 10.62
CA LEU A 68 23.65 19.64 9.31
C LEU A 68 22.35 19.28 8.56
N TYR A 69 21.18 19.34 9.20
CA TYR A 69 19.90 18.83 8.67
C TYR A 69 18.73 19.83 8.76
N GLY A 70 18.93 20.99 9.38
CA GLY A 70 17.88 22.02 9.54
C GLY A 70 16.96 21.76 10.73
N GLU A 71 15.75 22.34 10.70
CA GLU A 71 14.71 22.14 11.71
C GLU A 71 14.11 20.74 11.62
N VAL A 72 14.41 19.88 12.58
CA VAL A 72 13.86 18.53 12.67
C VAL A 72 12.93 18.44 13.88
N LEU A 73 11.79 17.78 13.70
CA LEU A 73 10.85 17.49 14.78
C LEU A 73 11.52 16.59 15.83
N THR A 74 11.59 16.99 17.10
CA THR A 74 12.25 16.21 18.18
C THR A 74 11.70 14.80 18.30
N LEU A 75 10.40 14.62 18.01
CA LEU A 75 9.75 13.31 17.98
C LEU A 75 10.37 12.36 16.94
N SER A 76 10.82 12.87 15.79
CA SER A 76 11.46 12.05 14.76
C SER A 76 12.80 11.50 15.22
N LEU A 77 13.58 12.30 15.98
CA LEU A 77 14.90 11.92 16.45
C LEU A 77 14.87 10.75 17.43
N GLY A 78 13.82 10.66 18.26
CA GLY A 78 13.63 9.53 19.19
C GLY A 78 13.02 8.28 18.54
N VAL A 79 12.17 8.45 17.51
CA VAL A 79 11.46 7.32 16.87
C VAL A 79 12.35 6.55 15.90
N VAL A 80 13.24 7.21 15.17
CA VAL A 80 14.18 6.55 14.23
C VAL A 80 15.01 5.43 14.89
N PRO A 81 15.73 5.66 16.01
CA PRO A 81 16.54 4.60 16.61
C PRO A 81 15.67 3.43 17.10
N PHE A 82 14.46 3.70 17.62
CA PHE A 82 13.53 2.65 18.01
C PHE A 82 13.09 1.78 16.83
N CYS A 83 12.72 2.40 15.70
CA CYS A 83 12.39 1.67 14.47
C CYS A 83 13.56 0.82 13.97
N THR A 84 14.79 1.35 14.01
CA THR A 84 15.98 0.62 13.59
C THR A 84 16.26 -0.60 14.46
N VAL A 85 16.15 -0.47 15.78
CA VAL A 85 16.33 -1.58 16.72
C VAL A 85 15.26 -2.65 16.47
N PHE A 86 14.00 -2.25 16.30
CA PHE A 86 12.91 -3.20 16.02
C PHE A 86 13.13 -3.97 14.71
N ALA A 87 13.52 -3.28 13.64
CA ALA A 87 13.79 -3.91 12.34
C ALA A 87 15.00 -4.87 12.40
N ILE A 88 16.06 -4.50 13.11
CA ILE A 88 17.24 -5.36 13.32
C ILE A 88 16.88 -6.58 14.14
N LEU A 89 16.12 -6.42 15.23
CA LEU A 89 15.64 -7.53 16.05
C LEU A 89 14.79 -8.48 15.22
N TRP A 90 13.83 -7.97 14.44
CA TRP A 90 13.04 -8.81 13.56
C TRP A 90 13.92 -9.56 12.54
N ALA A 91 14.88 -8.88 11.90
CA ALA A 91 15.78 -9.49 10.94
C ALA A 91 16.65 -10.60 11.56
N ALA A 92 17.12 -10.40 12.80
CA ALA A 92 17.90 -11.41 13.54
C ALA A 92 17.04 -12.62 13.94
N TYR A 93 15.79 -12.40 14.33
CA TYR A 93 14.87 -13.45 14.76
C TYR A 93 13.99 -14.00 13.63
N ARG A 94 14.28 -13.71 12.35
CA ARG A 94 13.42 -14.06 11.20
C ARG A 94 13.12 -15.55 11.02
N HIS A 95 13.97 -16.43 11.55
CA HIS A 95 13.82 -17.89 11.47
C HIS A 95 13.04 -18.49 12.65
N SER A 96 12.63 -17.67 13.63
CA SER A 96 11.87 -18.12 14.79
C SER A 96 10.37 -18.27 14.47
N SER A 97 9.68 -19.16 15.18
CA SER A 97 8.24 -19.41 15.03
C SER A 97 7.36 -18.18 15.30
N PHE A 98 7.87 -17.17 16.02
CA PHE A 98 7.15 -15.93 16.32
C PHE A 98 7.45 -14.80 15.31
N ALA A 99 8.33 -15.02 14.32
CA ALA A 99 8.76 -13.99 13.37
C ALA A 99 7.63 -13.47 12.48
N TRP A 100 6.56 -14.24 12.28
CA TRP A 100 5.40 -13.84 11.48
C TRP A 100 4.67 -12.64 12.09
N ILE A 101 4.59 -12.53 13.42
CA ILE A 101 3.93 -11.40 14.10
C ILE A 101 4.66 -10.11 13.77
N GLY A 102 5.99 -10.14 13.88
CA GLY A 102 6.82 -9.00 13.50
C GLY A 102 6.68 -8.69 12.01
N GLN A 103 6.65 -9.70 11.15
CA GLN A 103 6.48 -9.52 9.71
C GLN A 103 5.15 -8.82 9.38
N ASP A 104 4.05 -9.24 10.00
CA ASP A 104 2.73 -8.67 9.79
C ASP A 104 2.66 -7.21 10.27
N ILE A 105 3.23 -6.90 11.44
CA ILE A 105 3.30 -5.52 11.95
C ILE A 105 4.05 -4.63 10.96
N LEU A 106 5.22 -5.08 10.50
CA LEU A 106 6.05 -4.35 9.55
C LEU A 106 5.36 -4.20 8.19
N GLY A 107 4.67 -5.24 7.74
CA GLY A 107 3.84 -5.25 6.54
C GLY A 107 2.71 -4.24 6.60
N ILE A 108 1.93 -4.24 7.69
CA ILE A 108 0.82 -3.30 7.91
C ILE A 108 1.33 -1.86 7.95
N CYS A 109 2.43 -1.58 8.65
CA CYS A 109 3.05 -0.26 8.66
C CYS A 109 3.45 0.21 7.25
N THR A 110 4.02 -0.69 6.45
CA THR A 110 4.40 -0.42 5.06
C THR A 110 3.18 -0.18 4.17
N MET A 111 2.12 -0.97 4.33
CA MET A 111 0.84 -0.80 3.63
C MET A 111 0.21 0.55 3.93
N ILE A 112 0.11 0.94 5.21
CA ILE A 112 -0.45 2.23 5.63
C ILE A 112 0.36 3.38 5.02
N ASN A 113 1.70 3.31 5.10
CA ASN A 113 2.57 4.32 4.50
C ASN A 113 2.38 4.42 2.98
N THR A 114 2.24 3.30 2.29
CA THR A 114 2.00 3.27 0.83
C THR A 114 0.65 3.91 0.51
N LEU A 115 -0.42 3.54 1.22
CA LEU A 115 -1.76 4.12 1.05
C LEU A 115 -1.80 5.64 1.30
N GLN A 116 -0.93 6.16 2.17
CA GLN A 116 -0.89 7.58 2.52
C GLN A 116 -0.01 8.43 1.60
N THR A 117 1.08 7.87 1.10
CA THR A 117 2.06 8.55 0.23
C THR A 117 1.66 8.49 -1.24
N GLU A 118 1.18 7.34 -1.72
CA GLU A 118 0.78 7.12 -3.11
C GLU A 118 -0.69 7.46 -3.34
N ARG A 119 -0.99 8.75 -3.23
CA ARG A 119 -2.35 9.25 -3.43
C ARG A 119 -2.69 9.28 -4.91
N LEU A 120 -3.67 8.48 -5.32
CA LEU A 120 -4.24 8.57 -6.66
C LEU A 120 -4.79 10.00 -6.89
N PRO A 121 -4.33 10.71 -7.93
CA PRO A 121 -4.78 12.07 -8.18
C PRO A 121 -6.18 12.08 -8.78
N ASN A 122 -6.44 11.18 -9.73
CA ASN A 122 -7.66 11.15 -10.54
C ASN A 122 -8.09 9.69 -10.77
N ILE A 123 -9.36 9.46 -11.10
CA ILE A 123 -9.86 8.12 -11.44
C ILE A 123 -9.19 7.53 -12.70
N ARG A 124 -8.67 8.36 -13.60
CA ARG A 124 -7.94 7.90 -14.82
C ARG A 124 -6.69 7.09 -14.47
N VAL A 125 -5.91 7.63 -13.53
CA VAL A 125 -4.68 6.98 -13.06
C VAL A 125 -5.06 5.70 -12.33
N ALA A 126 -6.12 5.76 -11.52
CA ALA A 126 -6.66 4.57 -10.85
C ALA A 126 -7.08 3.49 -11.85
N SER A 127 -7.82 3.84 -12.91
CA SER A 127 -8.30 2.88 -13.89
C SER A 127 -7.16 2.23 -14.66
N VAL A 128 -6.13 3.00 -15.06
CA VAL A 128 -4.94 2.46 -15.73
C VAL A 128 -4.14 1.55 -14.79
N LEU A 129 -3.89 1.98 -13.54
CA LEU A 129 -3.15 1.20 -12.56
C LEU A 129 -3.84 -0.12 -12.21
N LEU A 130 -5.14 -0.08 -11.88
CA LEU A 130 -5.89 -1.28 -11.48
C LEU A 130 -6.16 -2.20 -12.67
N SER A 131 -6.35 -1.68 -13.88
CA SER A 131 -6.48 -2.53 -15.08
C SER A 131 -5.15 -3.21 -15.43
N ALA A 132 -4.02 -2.51 -15.32
CA ALA A 132 -2.70 -3.11 -15.50
C ALA A 132 -2.45 -4.21 -14.44
N ALA A 133 -2.77 -3.95 -13.18
CA ALA A 133 -2.65 -4.93 -12.10
C ALA A 133 -3.55 -6.16 -12.32
N PHE A 134 -4.79 -5.96 -12.79
CA PHE A 134 -5.71 -7.04 -13.17
C PHE A 134 -5.14 -7.93 -14.29
N VAL A 135 -4.61 -7.32 -15.35
CA VAL A 135 -4.01 -8.07 -16.47
C VAL A 135 -2.74 -8.79 -16.03
N TYR A 136 -1.92 -8.15 -15.18
CA TYR A 136 -0.73 -8.75 -14.60
C TYR A 136 -1.07 -10.02 -13.81
N ASP A 137 -2.10 -9.97 -12.97
CA ASP A 137 -2.56 -11.11 -12.16
C ASP A 137 -3.02 -12.28 -13.04
N ILE A 138 -3.85 -12.01 -14.04
CA ILE A 138 -4.29 -13.03 -15.02
C ILE A 138 -3.12 -13.64 -15.78
N PHE A 139 -2.16 -12.81 -16.22
CA PHE A 139 -0.99 -13.28 -16.96
C PHE A 139 -0.16 -14.26 -16.12
N TRP A 140 0.16 -13.90 -14.87
CA TRP A 140 0.98 -14.75 -14.02
C TRP A 140 0.27 -16.01 -13.53
N VAL A 141 -1.05 -15.96 -13.35
CA VAL A 141 -1.80 -17.12 -12.88
C VAL A 141 -2.10 -18.10 -14.02
N PHE A 142 -2.60 -17.61 -15.16
CA PHE A 142 -3.11 -18.48 -16.23
C PHE A 142 -2.19 -18.62 -17.44
N ILE A 143 -1.46 -17.56 -17.81
CA ILE A 143 -0.63 -17.58 -19.02
C ILE A 143 0.75 -18.17 -18.70
N SER A 144 1.31 -17.91 -17.52
CA SER A 144 2.61 -18.43 -17.10
C SER A 144 2.72 -19.97 -17.17
N PRO A 145 1.76 -20.77 -16.65
CA PRO A 145 1.83 -22.23 -16.74
C PRO A 145 1.77 -22.75 -18.19
N LEU A 146 1.09 -22.02 -19.09
CA LEU A 146 0.94 -22.40 -20.51
C LEU A 146 2.22 -22.14 -21.32
N VAL A 147 3.02 -21.15 -20.93
CA VAL A 147 4.26 -20.76 -21.63
C VAL A 147 5.49 -21.49 -21.08
N PHE A 148 5.53 -21.76 -19.77
CA PHE A 148 6.72 -22.27 -19.09
C PHE A 148 6.61 -23.75 -18.65
N HIS A 149 5.48 -24.43 -18.90
CA HIS A 149 5.18 -25.82 -18.52
C HIS A 149 5.30 -26.17 -17.02
N GLU A 150 5.78 -25.25 -16.18
CA GLU A 150 5.59 -25.19 -14.74
C GLU A 150 4.94 -23.85 -14.37
N SER A 151 3.97 -23.88 -13.45
CA SER A 151 3.39 -22.67 -12.90
C SER A 151 4.43 -21.93 -12.06
N VAL A 152 5.13 -20.96 -12.67
CA VAL A 152 6.16 -20.12 -12.04
C VAL A 152 5.65 -19.50 -10.74
N MET A 153 4.35 -19.19 -10.66
CA MET A 153 3.74 -18.66 -9.45
C MET A 153 3.73 -19.66 -8.26
N ILE A 154 3.59 -20.97 -8.50
CA ILE A 154 3.69 -22.00 -7.44
C ILE A 154 5.16 -22.23 -7.07
N ALA A 155 6.06 -22.29 -8.05
CA ALA A 155 7.51 -22.44 -7.79
C ALA A 155 8.09 -21.27 -6.99
N VAL A 156 7.60 -20.05 -7.22
CA VAL A 156 8.03 -18.82 -6.54
C VAL A 156 7.31 -18.63 -5.20
N ALA A 157 6.03 -19.05 -5.06
CA ALA A 157 5.31 -19.04 -3.79
C ALA A 157 5.80 -20.13 -2.81
N SER A 158 6.25 -21.28 -3.31
CA SER A 158 6.85 -22.36 -2.51
C SER A 158 8.34 -22.15 -2.20
N GLY A 159 8.97 -21.09 -2.71
CA GLY A 159 10.36 -20.72 -2.37
C GLY A 159 11.45 -21.55 -3.07
N GLY A 160 11.11 -22.32 -4.12
CA GLY A 160 12.05 -23.18 -4.84
C GLY A 160 12.94 -24.06 -3.96
N VAL A 161 14.09 -24.47 -4.50
CA VAL A 161 15.15 -25.28 -3.84
C VAL A 161 15.79 -24.60 -2.61
N SER A 162 15.48 -23.32 -2.36
CA SER A 162 16.11 -22.50 -1.33
C SER A 162 15.22 -22.29 -0.09
N GLY A 163 13.94 -22.68 -0.13
CA GLY A 163 13.02 -22.59 1.01
C GLY A 163 12.75 -21.17 1.53
N GLU A 164 13.16 -20.13 0.81
CA GLU A 164 12.92 -18.74 1.20
C GLU A 164 11.60 -18.25 0.61
N ALA A 165 10.56 -18.25 1.43
CA ALA A 165 9.27 -17.66 1.09
C ALA A 165 9.39 -16.14 0.90
N ILE A 166 8.70 -15.61 -0.12
CA ILE A 166 8.70 -14.18 -0.45
C ILE A 166 8.17 -13.36 0.75
N PRO A 167 8.88 -12.31 1.18
CA PRO A 167 8.56 -11.57 2.41
C PRO A 167 7.36 -10.61 2.31
N MET A 168 6.61 -10.58 1.20
CA MET A 168 5.56 -9.59 0.94
C MET A 168 4.13 -10.14 1.10
N LEU A 169 3.93 -10.93 2.16
CA LEU A 169 2.69 -11.64 2.45
C LEU A 169 2.33 -11.46 3.92
N LEU A 170 1.05 -11.21 4.21
CA LEU A 170 0.49 -11.24 5.55
C LEU A 170 0.12 -12.67 5.91
N ARG A 171 0.50 -13.15 7.10
CA ARG A 171 0.28 -14.53 7.53
C ARG A 171 -0.65 -14.59 8.74
N ILE A 172 -1.92 -14.91 8.50
CA ILE A 172 -2.89 -15.08 9.60
C ILE A 172 -3.02 -16.57 9.93
N PRO A 173 -2.76 -17.01 11.18
CA PRO A 173 -3.01 -18.40 11.56
C PRO A 173 -4.50 -18.72 11.44
N HIS A 174 -4.84 -19.88 10.89
CA HIS A 174 -6.23 -20.30 10.78
C HIS A 174 -6.79 -20.64 12.18
N PHE A 175 -7.73 -19.83 12.67
CA PHE A 175 -8.27 -19.98 14.03
C PHE A 175 -9.26 -21.16 14.18
N PHE A 176 -9.84 -21.64 13.08
CA PHE A 176 -10.96 -22.59 13.08
C PHE A 176 -10.76 -23.88 12.24
N ASP A 177 -9.56 -24.15 11.72
CA ASP A 177 -9.29 -25.34 10.89
C ASP A 177 -8.54 -26.43 11.69
N PRO A 178 -9.01 -27.70 11.69
CA PRO A 178 -8.34 -28.82 12.36
C PRO A 178 -6.96 -29.18 11.79
N LEU A 179 -6.69 -28.79 10.54
CA LEU A 179 -5.49 -29.19 9.80
C LEU A 179 -4.27 -28.28 10.04
N GLY A 180 -4.48 -27.11 10.65
CA GLY A 180 -3.42 -26.13 10.86
C GLY A 180 -2.91 -25.51 9.54
N GLY A 181 -2.73 -24.19 9.53
CA GLY A 181 -2.26 -23.49 8.34
C GLY A 181 -2.23 -21.98 8.52
N TYR A 182 -1.57 -21.29 7.59
CA TYR A 182 -1.56 -19.84 7.50
C TYR A 182 -2.39 -19.40 6.30
N ALA A 183 -3.36 -18.51 6.51
CA ALA A 183 -3.96 -17.74 5.44
C ALA A 183 -2.92 -16.72 4.95
N ILE A 184 -2.67 -16.74 3.65
CA ILE A 184 -1.70 -15.88 2.98
C ILE A 184 -2.48 -14.79 2.25
N LEU A 185 -2.25 -13.53 2.62
CA LEU A 185 -2.86 -12.38 1.96
C LEU A 185 -1.78 -11.50 1.33
N CYS A 186 -1.92 -11.22 0.03
CA CYS A 186 -0.95 -10.41 -0.71
C CYS A 186 -1.15 -8.92 -0.44
N PHE A 187 -0.05 -8.18 -0.25
CA PHE A 187 -0.13 -6.74 -0.02
C PHE A 187 -0.74 -5.97 -1.21
N GLY A 188 -0.47 -6.42 -2.45
CA GLY A 188 -1.02 -5.80 -3.66
C GLY A 188 -2.55 -5.78 -3.68
N ASP A 189 -3.18 -6.87 -3.25
CA ASP A 189 -4.64 -7.02 -3.22
C ASP A 189 -5.32 -6.07 -2.24
N ILE A 190 -4.58 -5.61 -1.22
CA ILE A 190 -5.06 -4.62 -0.24
C ILE A 190 -4.72 -3.21 -0.72
N ILE A 191 -3.49 -3.00 -1.20
CA ILE A 191 -2.98 -1.66 -1.54
C ILE A 191 -3.71 -1.11 -2.77
N TYR A 192 -3.83 -1.86 -3.87
CA TYR A 192 -4.41 -1.32 -5.10
C TYR A 192 -5.90 -0.93 -4.95
N PRO A 193 -6.79 -1.80 -4.44
CA PRO A 193 -8.17 -1.40 -4.18
C PRO A 193 -8.26 -0.37 -3.05
N GLY A 194 -7.39 -0.46 -2.03
CA GLY A 194 -7.33 0.48 -0.92
C GLY A 194 -7.02 1.91 -1.37
N GLN A 195 -6.13 2.10 -2.33
CA GLN A 195 -5.83 3.41 -2.92
C GLN A 195 -7.07 4.00 -3.62
N LEU A 196 -7.86 3.17 -4.31
CA LEU A 196 -9.11 3.59 -4.95
C LEU A 196 -10.18 3.98 -3.91
N ILE A 197 -10.33 3.20 -2.84
CA ILE A 197 -11.24 3.52 -1.73
C ILE A 197 -10.83 4.84 -1.06
N ALA A 198 -9.54 5.03 -0.79
CA ALA A 198 -9.02 6.28 -0.22
C ALA A 198 -9.20 7.49 -1.16
N PHE A 199 -9.17 7.29 -2.47
CA PHE A 199 -9.57 8.30 -3.45
C PHE A 199 -11.06 8.67 -3.33
N SER A 200 -11.94 7.68 -3.30
CA SER A 200 -13.39 7.90 -3.20
C SER A 200 -13.78 8.66 -1.93
N TYR A 201 -13.16 8.34 -0.78
CA TYR A 201 -13.35 9.07 0.47
C TYR A 201 -12.98 10.56 0.35
N ARG A 202 -11.86 10.88 -0.30
CA ARG A 202 -11.44 12.27 -0.51
C ARG A 202 -12.40 13.01 -1.43
N PHE A 203 -12.86 12.35 -2.49
CA PHE A 203 -13.82 12.90 -3.42
C PHE A 203 -15.16 13.20 -2.74
N ASP A 204 -15.69 12.25 -1.96
CA ASP A 204 -16.95 12.41 -1.22
C ASP A 204 -16.86 13.54 -0.19
N ARG A 205 -15.73 13.64 0.53
CA ARG A 205 -15.49 14.70 1.49
C ARG A 205 -15.37 16.06 0.82
N ALA A 206 -14.74 16.15 -0.36
CA ALA A 206 -14.67 17.38 -1.14
C ALA A 206 -16.06 17.81 -1.66
N GLY A 207 -16.89 16.85 -2.07
CA GLY A 207 -18.27 17.06 -2.52
C GLY A 207 -19.31 17.18 -1.39
N LYS A 208 -18.89 17.17 -0.11
CA LYS A 208 -19.76 17.15 1.08
C LYS A 208 -20.90 16.13 1.00
N LYS A 209 -20.62 14.96 0.44
CA LYS A 209 -21.62 13.89 0.27
C LYS A 209 -21.88 13.18 1.60
N GLY A 210 -23.13 12.84 1.86
CA GLY A 210 -23.50 11.97 2.98
C GLY A 210 -22.97 10.55 2.79
N ILE A 211 -22.84 9.78 3.88
CA ILE A 211 -22.21 8.44 3.88
C ILE A 211 -22.86 7.46 2.88
N LEU A 212 -24.19 7.45 2.78
CA LEU A 212 -24.94 6.56 1.88
C LEU A 212 -24.89 7.03 0.41
N ASN A 213 -24.79 8.34 0.21
CA ASN A 213 -24.74 8.96 -1.12
C ASN A 213 -23.30 9.10 -1.65
N GLY A 214 -22.29 8.89 -0.80
CA GLY A 214 -20.90 8.86 -1.19
C GLY A 214 -20.52 7.57 -1.91
N TYR A 215 -19.42 7.60 -2.66
CA TYR A 215 -18.83 6.43 -3.28
C TYR A 215 -18.11 5.52 -2.26
N PHE A 216 -17.54 6.10 -1.20
CA PHE A 216 -16.72 5.40 -0.21
C PHE A 216 -17.39 4.16 0.39
N LEU A 217 -18.65 4.28 0.81
CA LEU A 217 -19.38 3.15 1.39
C LEU A 217 -19.57 2.04 0.36
N TRP A 218 -20.01 2.39 -0.85
CA TRP A 218 -20.24 1.42 -1.91
C TRP A 218 -18.97 0.71 -2.33
N LEU A 219 -17.84 1.43 -2.48
CA LEU A 219 -16.56 0.80 -2.80
C LEU A 219 -16.05 -0.08 -1.66
N THR A 220 -16.28 0.30 -0.40
CA THR A 220 -15.92 -0.52 0.76
C THR A 220 -16.73 -1.83 0.76
N VAL A 221 -18.04 -1.75 0.51
CA VAL A 221 -18.89 -2.94 0.35
C VAL A 221 -18.42 -3.79 -0.83
N GLY A 222 -18.13 -3.16 -1.98
CA GLY A 222 -17.59 -3.83 -3.16
C GLY A 222 -16.28 -4.57 -2.88
N TYR A 223 -15.37 -3.98 -2.11
CA TYR A 223 -14.13 -4.64 -1.70
C TYR A 223 -14.38 -5.85 -0.80
N VAL A 224 -15.28 -5.74 0.19
CA VAL A 224 -15.65 -6.87 1.06
C VAL A 224 -16.30 -8.00 0.26
N VAL A 225 -17.20 -7.66 -0.67
CA VAL A 225 -17.83 -8.64 -1.57
C VAL A 225 -16.79 -9.30 -2.48
N GLY A 226 -15.86 -8.53 -3.04
CA GLY A 226 -14.77 -9.04 -3.86
C GLY A 226 -13.87 -10.00 -3.07
N LEU A 227 -13.48 -9.64 -1.85
CA LEU A 227 -12.71 -10.53 -0.96
C LEU A 227 -13.48 -11.82 -0.64
N PHE A 228 -14.78 -11.72 -0.35
CA PHE A 228 -15.61 -12.89 -0.11
C PHE A 228 -15.66 -13.81 -1.34
N LEU A 229 -15.83 -13.24 -2.54
CA LEU A 229 -15.80 -14.00 -3.80
C LEU A 229 -14.43 -14.65 -4.03
N THR A 230 -13.32 -13.96 -3.73
CA THR A 230 -11.99 -14.58 -3.84
C THR A 230 -11.86 -15.79 -2.94
N TYR A 231 -12.32 -15.69 -1.69
CA TYR A 231 -12.28 -16.79 -0.74
C TYR A 231 -13.20 -17.95 -1.15
N LEU A 232 -14.41 -17.65 -1.63
CA LEU A 232 -15.37 -18.65 -2.08
C LEU A 232 -14.81 -19.47 -3.26
N VAL A 233 -14.25 -18.81 -4.26
CA VAL A 233 -13.66 -19.51 -5.41
C VAL A 233 -12.43 -20.30 -4.99
N PHE A 234 -11.61 -19.78 -4.07
CA PHE A 234 -10.44 -20.50 -3.55
C PHE A 234 -10.87 -21.80 -2.88
N PHE A 235 -11.96 -21.76 -2.10
CA PHE A 235 -12.55 -22.95 -1.50
C PHE A 235 -13.12 -23.94 -2.52
N LEU A 236 -13.62 -23.47 -3.67
CA LEU A 236 -14.19 -24.32 -4.72
C LEU A 236 -13.15 -24.91 -5.68
N MET A 237 -11.93 -24.34 -5.76
CA MET A 237 -10.93 -24.67 -6.79
C MET A 237 -9.85 -25.68 -6.35
N ASP A 238 -10.03 -26.39 -5.23
CA ASP A 238 -9.19 -27.53 -4.79
C ASP A 238 -7.66 -27.36 -5.01
N GLY A 239 -7.13 -26.16 -4.72
CA GLY A 239 -5.68 -25.89 -4.72
C GLY A 239 -5.09 -25.35 -6.03
N HIS A 240 -5.89 -25.00 -7.04
CA HIS A 240 -5.40 -24.22 -8.17
C HIS A 240 -5.18 -22.75 -7.78
N GLY A 241 -4.08 -22.15 -8.26
CA GLY A 241 -3.80 -20.72 -8.04
C GLY A 241 -4.89 -19.84 -8.64
N GLN A 242 -5.39 -18.88 -7.86
CA GLN A 242 -6.47 -17.98 -8.26
C GLN A 242 -5.97 -16.52 -8.30
N PRO A 243 -6.30 -15.76 -9.36
CA PRO A 243 -6.05 -14.33 -9.39
C PRO A 243 -7.06 -13.59 -8.50
N ALA A 244 -6.61 -13.00 -7.40
CA ALA A 244 -7.47 -12.28 -6.46
C ALA A 244 -7.98 -10.96 -7.06
N LEU A 245 -7.14 -10.25 -7.82
CA LEU A 245 -7.51 -8.98 -8.45
C LEU A 245 -8.58 -9.16 -9.51
N MET A 246 -8.72 -10.37 -10.07
CA MET A 246 -9.78 -10.70 -11.03
C MET A 246 -11.19 -10.43 -10.48
N TYR A 247 -11.39 -10.61 -9.17
CA TYR A 247 -12.66 -10.39 -8.50
C TYR A 247 -12.71 -9.02 -7.81
N LEU A 248 -11.60 -8.58 -7.22
CA LEU A 248 -11.55 -7.30 -6.50
C LEU A 248 -11.70 -6.08 -7.43
N VAL A 249 -11.04 -6.08 -8.59
CA VAL A 249 -11.07 -4.95 -9.53
C VAL A 249 -12.48 -4.68 -10.09
N PRO A 250 -13.23 -5.66 -10.61
CA PRO A 250 -14.59 -5.41 -11.07
C PRO A 250 -15.53 -4.98 -9.93
N CYS A 251 -15.40 -5.56 -8.74
CA CYS A 251 -16.23 -5.19 -7.59
C CYS A 251 -15.91 -3.78 -7.02
N THR A 252 -14.75 -3.21 -7.33
CA THR A 252 -14.35 -1.87 -6.83
C THR A 252 -14.29 -0.83 -7.96
N LEU A 253 -13.41 -1.00 -8.93
CA LEU A 253 -13.27 -0.11 -10.09
C LEU A 253 -14.50 -0.16 -11.00
N GLY A 254 -15.03 -1.35 -11.26
CA GLY A 254 -16.26 -1.48 -12.04
C GLY A 254 -17.42 -0.75 -11.35
N LEU A 255 -17.55 -0.95 -10.04
CA LEU A 255 -18.60 -0.32 -9.23
C LEU A 255 -18.53 1.22 -9.25
N ILE A 256 -17.36 1.82 -9.07
CA ILE A 256 -17.23 3.29 -9.10
C ILE A 256 -17.52 3.87 -10.49
N VAL A 257 -17.14 3.18 -11.57
CA VAL A 257 -17.41 3.61 -12.94
C VAL A 257 -18.90 3.53 -13.24
N VAL A 258 -19.55 2.42 -12.88
CA VAL A 258 -20.99 2.23 -13.08
C VAL A 258 -21.80 3.25 -12.27
N LEU A 259 -21.47 3.43 -10.98
CA LEU A 259 -22.15 4.43 -10.15
C LEU A 259 -21.91 5.86 -10.66
N GLY A 260 -20.68 6.17 -11.09
CA GLY A 260 -20.33 7.46 -11.68
C GLY A 260 -21.08 7.73 -12.98
N TRP A 261 -21.32 6.70 -13.79
CA TRP A 261 -22.13 6.78 -15.00
C TRP A 261 -23.59 7.04 -14.66
N ILE A 262 -24.20 6.22 -13.79
CA ILE A 262 -25.62 6.34 -13.41
C ILE A 262 -25.92 7.73 -12.83
N ARG A 263 -24.97 8.29 -12.07
CA ARG A 263 -25.11 9.62 -11.44
C ARG A 263 -24.71 10.79 -12.35
N GLY A 264 -24.16 10.53 -13.53
CA GLY A 264 -23.67 11.57 -14.44
C GLY A 264 -22.42 12.31 -13.93
N GLU A 265 -21.74 11.79 -12.92
CA GLU A 265 -20.59 12.42 -12.28
C GLU A 265 -19.25 11.88 -12.75
N LEU A 266 -19.26 10.93 -13.69
CA LEU A 266 -18.06 10.35 -14.28
C LEU A 266 -17.08 11.42 -14.81
N PRO A 267 -17.51 12.49 -15.51
CA PRO A 267 -16.60 13.55 -15.95
C PRO A 267 -15.93 14.29 -14.79
N HIS A 268 -16.62 14.46 -13.67
CA HIS A 268 -16.08 15.09 -12.46
C HIS A 268 -15.05 14.19 -11.78
N LEU A 269 -15.32 12.88 -11.68
CA LEU A 269 -14.33 11.90 -11.20
C LEU A 269 -13.08 11.86 -12.11
N TRP A 270 -13.29 11.98 -13.42
CA TRP A 270 -12.27 11.92 -14.47
C TRP A 270 -11.35 13.15 -14.52
N ASN A 271 -11.85 14.30 -14.08
CA ASN A 271 -11.12 15.58 -14.08
C ASN A 271 -10.79 16.10 -12.67
N TYR A 272 -11.19 15.39 -11.61
CA TYR A 272 -10.84 15.70 -10.24
C TYR A 272 -9.33 15.92 -10.11
N GLY A 273 -8.88 16.93 -9.35
CA GLY A 273 -7.45 17.20 -9.13
C GLY A 273 -6.73 17.94 -10.26
N ARG A 274 -7.33 18.13 -11.44
CA ARG A 274 -6.76 18.98 -12.49
C ARG A 274 -7.03 20.45 -12.13
N ARG A 275 -6.00 21.16 -11.65
CA ARG A 275 -6.03 22.62 -11.56
C ARG A 275 -6.12 23.16 -13.01
N PRO A 276 -7.02 24.09 -13.36
CA PRO A 276 -7.03 24.66 -14.70
C PRO A 276 -5.72 25.41 -14.92
N GLU A 277 -4.90 24.94 -15.86
CA GLU A 277 -3.58 25.50 -16.21
C GLU A 277 -3.72 26.74 -17.12
N ASN A 278 -4.80 27.51 -16.99
CA ASN A 278 -5.13 28.62 -17.91
C ASN A 278 -5.39 29.94 -17.19
N LEU A 279 -4.63 30.27 -16.13
CA LEU A 279 -4.59 31.62 -15.53
C LEU A 279 -3.14 32.02 -15.16
N VAL A 280 -2.19 31.76 -16.06
CA VAL A 280 -0.89 32.47 -16.09
C VAL A 280 -0.79 33.15 -17.44
N GLY A 281 -1.61 34.18 -17.60
CA GLY A 281 -1.69 35.06 -18.74
C GLY A 281 -2.58 36.21 -18.32
N GLU A 282 -1.97 37.38 -18.12
CA GLU A 282 -2.54 38.63 -17.59
C GLU A 282 -2.72 38.68 -16.06
N VAL A 283 -1.71 39.18 -15.34
CA VAL A 283 -1.62 40.57 -14.83
C VAL A 283 -0.14 40.92 -14.64
#